data_AF-A0A4Y2C6N5-F1
#
_entry.id   AF-A0A4Y2C6N5-F1
#
_cell.length_a   1.000
_cell.length_b   1.000
_cell.length_c   1.000
_cell.angle_alpha   90.00
_cell.angle_beta   90.00
_cell.angle_gamma   90.00
#
_symmetry.space_group_name_H-M   'P 1'
#
loop_
_entity.id
_entity.type
_entity.pdbx_description
1 polymer ?
#
loop_
_entity_poly.entity_id
_entity_poly.type
_entity_poly.pdbx_seq_one_letter_code
_entity_poly.pdbx_strand_id
1 'polypeptide(L)'
;MAIAQDSDYELRFLLEPDSGLDLKELSLPSSKRLLQCDISTGWIRPYVPKTFLCKVSRTLHVSNILILRQQLTWASSTFSGNR
;
A
#
# COMPACT_ATOMS: atom_id res chain seq x y z
N MET A 1 -6.11 2.30 -8.67
CA MET A 1 -5.06 1.27 -8.69
C MET A 1 -4.50 1.10 -10.10
N ALA A 2 -5.21 0.46 -11.04
CA ALA A 2 -4.76 0.30 -12.43
C ALA A 2 -4.37 1.63 -13.14
N ILE A 3 -5.17 2.69 -12.97
CA ILE A 3 -4.86 4.04 -13.50
C ILE A 3 -3.49 4.55 -13.03
N ALA A 4 -3.14 4.26 -11.78
CA ALA A 4 -1.92 4.77 -11.21
C ALA A 4 -0.69 3.94 -11.60
N GLN A 5 -0.91 2.67 -11.95
CA GLN A 5 0.11 1.84 -12.60
C GLN A 5 0.42 2.36 -14.01
N ASP A 6 -0.59 2.73 -14.80
CA ASP A 6 -0.38 3.29 -16.16
C ASP A 6 0.54 4.53 -16.16
N SER A 7 0.44 5.36 -15.12
CA SER A 7 1.23 6.58 -14.95
C SER A 7 2.57 6.37 -14.22
N ASP A 8 2.88 5.15 -13.75
CA ASP A 8 4.08 4.89 -12.97
C ASP A 8 5.28 4.61 -13.89
N TYR A 9 6.27 5.51 -13.85
CA TYR A 9 7.51 5.38 -14.62
C TYR A 9 8.35 4.18 -14.16
N GLU A 10 8.39 3.91 -12.85
CA GLU A 10 9.22 2.84 -12.29
C GLU A 10 8.69 1.47 -12.70
N LEU A 11 7.37 1.35 -12.84
CA LEU A 11 6.74 0.14 -13.34
C LEU A 11 7.20 -0.20 -14.76
N ARG A 12 7.45 0.81 -15.62
CA ARG A 12 7.97 0.56 -16.97
C ARG A 12 9.36 -0.03 -16.97
N PHE A 13 10.22 0.42 -16.04
CA PHE A 13 11.56 -0.13 -15.87
C PHE A 13 11.51 -1.55 -15.29
N LEU A 14 10.57 -1.82 -14.39
CA LEU A 14 10.40 -3.16 -13.80
C LEU A 14 9.79 -4.18 -14.78
N LEU A 15 9.10 -3.73 -15.82
CA LEU A 15 8.63 -4.59 -16.91
C LEU A 15 9.76 -5.04 -17.85
N GLU A 16 10.94 -4.43 -17.76
CA GLU A 16 12.10 -4.89 -18.52
C GLU A 16 12.59 -6.24 -17.98
N PRO A 17 13.04 -7.15 -18.86
CA PRO A 17 13.42 -8.51 -18.48
C PRO A 17 14.60 -8.60 -17.49
N ASP A 18 15.39 -7.53 -17.34
CA ASP A 18 16.55 -7.47 -16.44
C ASP A 18 16.18 -7.06 -15.00
N SER A 19 14.91 -6.78 -14.71
CA SER A 19 14.47 -6.33 -13.38
C SER A 19 14.46 -7.46 -12.33
N GLY A 20 14.50 -8.72 -12.76
CA GLY A 20 14.38 -9.89 -11.89
C GLY A 20 12.97 -10.12 -11.34
N LEU A 21 11.98 -9.32 -11.76
CA LEU A 21 10.56 -9.52 -11.43
C LEU A 21 9.83 -10.18 -12.60
N ASP A 22 8.89 -11.07 -12.28
CA ASP A 22 8.00 -11.68 -13.27
C ASP A 22 6.64 -11.00 -13.17
N LEU A 23 6.46 -9.94 -13.95
CA LEU A 23 5.24 -9.14 -13.99
C LEU A 23 4.31 -9.63 -15.10
N LYS A 24 3.07 -9.94 -14.73
CA LYS A 24 2.01 -10.37 -15.64
C LYS A 24 0.82 -9.44 -15.58
N GLU A 25 0.27 -9.16 -16.76
CA GLU A 25 -0.98 -8.42 -16.90
C GLU A 25 -2.19 -9.30 -16.55
N LEU A 26 -3.01 -8.79 -15.64
CA LEU A 26 -4.27 -9.38 -15.23
C LEU A 26 -5.42 -8.48 -15.63
N SER A 27 -6.39 -9.03 -16.35
CA SER A 27 -7.62 -8.33 -16.70
C SER A 27 -8.57 -8.28 -15.51
N LEU A 28 -9.11 -7.09 -15.24
CA LEU A 28 -10.14 -6.92 -14.22
C LEU A 28 -11.51 -7.13 -14.87
N PRO A 29 -12.38 -8.02 -14.35
CA PRO A 29 -13.66 -8.33 -14.98
C PRO A 29 -14.60 -7.12 -15.08
N SER A 30 -14.43 -6.11 -14.22
CA SER A 30 -15.24 -4.88 -14.21
C SER A 30 -14.61 -3.72 -14.98
N SER A 31 -13.40 -3.86 -15.53
CA SER A 31 -12.67 -2.74 -16.12
C SER A 31 -11.87 -3.15 -17.35
N LYS A 32 -11.86 -2.30 -18.39
CA LYS A 32 -10.99 -2.48 -19.56
C LYS A 32 -9.50 -2.28 -19.27
N ARG A 33 -9.14 -1.91 -18.04
CA ARG A 33 -7.75 -1.68 -17.64
C ARG A 33 -7.13 -2.96 -17.11
N LEU A 34 -5.86 -3.14 -17.46
CA LEU A 34 -5.03 -4.24 -17.01
C LEU A 34 -4.32 -3.85 -15.72
N LEU A 35 -4.07 -4.85 -14.89
CA LEU A 35 -3.35 -4.71 -13.64
C LEU A 35 -2.04 -5.47 -13.75
N GLN A 36 -0.92 -4.82 -13.50
CA GLN A 36 0.38 -5.49 -13.41
C GLN A 36 0.52 -6.18 -12.06
N CYS A 37 0.80 -7.49 -12.10
CA CYS A 37 0.94 -8.35 -10.93
C CYS A 37 2.25 -9.13 -10.98
N ASP A 38 2.97 -9.15 -9.89
CA ASP A 38 4.14 -10.01 -9.71
C ASP A 38 3.69 -11.44 -9.42
N ILE A 39 4.31 -12.40 -10.12
CA ILE A 39 4.10 -13.84 -9.98
C ILE A 39 5.39 -14.60 -9.67
N SER A 40 6.52 -13.91 -9.55
CA SER A 40 7.86 -14.51 -9.32
C SER A 40 7.93 -15.43 -8.10
N THR A 41 7.09 -15.16 -7.10
CA THR A 41 7.07 -15.88 -5.82
C THR A 41 5.99 -16.96 -5.75
N GLY A 42 5.28 -17.24 -6.84
CA GLY A 42 4.19 -18.23 -6.91
C GLY A 42 2.85 -17.74 -6.35
N TRP A 43 2.81 -16.55 -5.75
CA TRP A 43 1.59 -15.88 -5.31
C TRP A 43 1.37 -14.63 -6.15
N ILE A 44 0.15 -14.44 -6.65
CA ILE A 44 -0.21 -13.26 -7.44
C ILE A 44 -0.28 -12.05 -6.50
N ARG A 45 0.64 -11.10 -6.69
CA ARG A 45 0.68 -9.85 -5.89
C ARG A 45 0.55 -8.64 -6.82
N PRO A 46 -0.47 -7.81 -6.67
CA PRO A 46 -0.59 -6.62 -7.49
C PRO A 46 0.55 -5.63 -7.17
N TYR A 47 1.21 -5.10 -8.21
CA TYR A 47 2.21 -4.06 -8.04
C TYR A 47 1.54 -2.80 -7.46
N VAL A 48 2.08 -2.25 -6.36
CA VAL A 48 1.53 -1.06 -5.73
C VAL A 48 2.40 0.15 -6.07
N PRO A 49 1.89 1.11 -6.88
CA PRO A 49 2.61 2.35 -7.18
C PRO A 49 3.03 3.08 -5.90
N LYS A 50 4.21 3.72 -5.91
CA LYS A 50 4.74 4.48 -4.76
C LYS A 50 3.76 5.54 -4.25
N THR A 51 2.97 6.13 -5.14
CA THR A 51 1.92 7.11 -4.81
C THR A 51 0.82 6.53 -3.90
N PHE A 52 0.52 5.24 -4.03
CA PHE A 52 -0.40 4.51 -3.16
C PHE A 52 0.28 4.11 -1.85
N LEU A 53 1.56 3.70 -1.90
CA LEU A 53 2.33 3.37 -0.69
C LEU A 53 2.46 4.58 0.24
N CYS A 54 2.71 5.79 -0.28
CA CYS A 54 2.77 6.98 0.57
C CYS A 54 1.45 7.29 1.27
N LYS A 55 0.31 7.03 0.61
CA LYS A 55 -1.01 7.23 1.22
C LYS A 55 -1.29 6.17 2.28
N VAL A 56 -1.09 4.89 1.95
CA VAL A 56 -1.31 3.77 2.90
C VAL A 56 -0.36 3.87 4.09
N SER A 57 0.92 4.15 3.85
CA SER A 57 1.92 4.37 4.91
C SER A 57 1.55 5.55 5.80
N ARG A 58 1.15 6.69 5.22
CA ARG A 58 0.66 7.84 6.00
C ARG A 58 -0.57 7.50 6.83
N THR A 59 -1.54 6.79 6.26
CA THR A 59 -2.76 6.39 6.99
C THR A 59 -2.42 5.46 8.15
N LEU A 60 -1.55 4.46 7.94
CA LEU A 60 -1.10 3.57 9.02
C LEU A 60 -0.32 4.31 10.09
N HIS A 61 0.54 5.25 9.70
CA HIS A 61 1.34 6.05 10.63
C HIS A 61 0.45 6.98 11.48
N VAL A 62 -0.53 7.64 10.86
CA VAL A 62 -1.51 8.47 11.56
C VAL A 62 -2.37 7.64 12.50
N SER A 63 -2.84 6.47 12.06
CA SER A 63 -3.62 5.56 12.92
C SER A 63 -2.82 5.09 14.13
N ASN A 64 -1.55 4.70 13.96
CA ASN A 64 -0.69 4.32 15.09
C ASN A 64 -0.45 5.48 16.06
N ILE A 65 -0.16 6.69 15.56
CA ILE A 65 -0.01 7.88 16.40
C ILE A 65 -1.31 8.20 17.15
N LEU A 66 -2.46 8.08 16.50
CA LEU A 66 -3.77 8.37 17.11
C LEU A 66 -4.13 7.36 18.22
N ILE A 67 -3.77 6.09 18.05
CA ILE A 67 -3.95 5.04 19.06
C ILE A 67 -3.06 5.32 20.28
N LEU A 68 -1.79 5.68 20.08
CA LEU A 68 -0.89 6.04 21.17
C LEU A 68 -1.38 7.28 21.94
N ARG A 69 -1.91 8.29 21.23
CA ARG A 69 -2.49 9.47 21.87
C ARG A 69 -3.73 9.14 22.69
N GLN A 70 -4.62 8.27 22.18
CA GLN A 70 -5.79 7.81 22.93
C GLN A 70 -5.40 7.04 24.20
N GLN A 71 -4.42 6.12 24.13
CA GLN A 71 -3.89 5.41 25.30
C GLN A 71 -3.32 6.37 26.36
N LEU A 72 -2.55 7.39 25.96
CA LEU A 72 -2.03 8.41 26.87
C LEU A 72 -3.11 9.27 27.52
N THR A 73 -4.17 9.64 26.77
CA THR A 73 -5.31 10.38 27.34
C THR A 73 -6.12 9.53 28.33
N TRP A 74 -6.29 8.23 28.06
CA TRP A 74 -6.93 7.30 29.00
C TRP A 74 -6.09 7.14 30.28
N ALA A 75 -4.78 6.92 30.16
CA ALA A 75 -3.89 6.79 31.32
C ALA A 75 -3.90 8.05 32.22
N SER A 76 -4.01 9.23 31.61
CA SER A 76 -4.06 10.51 32.32
C SER A 76 -5.40 10.75 33.04
N SER A 77 -6.51 10.28 32.46
CA SER A 77 -7.84 10.39 33.07
C SER A 77 -8.08 9.35 34.17
N THR A 78 -7.46 8.16 34.08
CA THR A 78 -7.43 7.19 35.19
C THR A 78 -6.57 7.65 36.37
N PHE A 79 -5.51 8.44 36.14
CA PHE A 79 -4.67 8.98 37.20
C PHE A 79 -5.30 10.17 37.92
N SER A 80 -6.14 10.95 37.23
CA SER A 80 -6.86 12.10 37.83
C SER A 80 -8.09 11.70 38.67
N GLY A 81 -8.57 10.46 38.59
CA GLY A 81 -9.76 9.97 39.30
C GLY A 81 -9.51 9.35 40.68
N ASN A 82 -8.25 9.26 41.13
CA ASN A 82 -7.86 8.69 42.44
C ASN A 82 -7.36 9.79 43.40
N ARG A 83 -8.15 10.86 43.59
CA ARG A 83 -7.86 11.87 44.62
C ARG A 83 -9.11 12.20 45.42
#